data_AF-A0A1F4NWZ2-F1
#
_entry.id   AF-A0A1F4NWZ2-F1
#
_cell.length_a   1.000
_cell.length_b   1.000
_cell.length_c   1.000
_cell.angle_alpha   90.00
_cell.angle_beta   90.00
_cell.angle_gamma   90.00
#
_symmetry.space_group_name_H-M   'P 1'
#
loop_
_entity.id
_entity.type
_entity.pdbx_description
1 polymer ?
#
loop_
_entity_poly.entity_id
_entity_poly.type
_entity_poly.pdbx_seq_one_letter_code
_entity_poly.pdbx_strand_id
1 'polypeptide(L)'
;DAATAQNYLNEGGYYWNAGMFVLKASVWLKAVEGFCPDIAKTTRHAWEKRSTDAAFIRPGKTEFATIPAESIDYAVMEHCPGSAFPITMVPLDAGWNDLGAWDAVWNVLPKDAAGNAHYGDVLVTDSHNTLVHATSRLVSLVGVEDVVVIETPDAVLVADKNRSQDVKRIVNALNQQQREEHNLHRKVHRPWGWYDSIDEGERFKVKRIQVKPGASLSLQKHHHRAEHWVVVKGTAEITNGDKTILLTENQSTYIPLGEIHRLANPGTLPLEIIEVQSGSYLGEDDINRFEDHYGRSEK
;
A
#
# COMPACT_ATOMS: atom_id res chain seq x y z
N ASP A 1 -10.95 19.96 21.33
CA ASP A 1 -9.66 20.40 21.92
C ASP A 1 -9.41 19.63 23.23
N ALA A 2 -8.24 19.81 23.86
CA ALA A 2 -7.86 19.07 25.07
C ALA A 2 -8.77 19.36 26.29
N ALA A 3 -9.26 20.59 26.43
CA ALA A 3 -10.16 20.94 27.53
C ALA A 3 -11.52 20.25 27.36
N THR A 4 -12.07 20.25 26.16
CA THR A 4 -13.31 19.54 25.82
C THR A 4 -13.16 18.03 26.09
N ALA A 5 -12.05 17.42 25.67
CA ALA A 5 -11.80 15.99 25.92
C ALA A 5 -11.70 15.66 27.42
N GLN A 6 -11.04 16.51 28.20
CA GLN A 6 -10.96 16.33 29.66
C GLN A 6 -12.34 16.45 30.33
N ASN A 7 -13.19 17.34 29.84
CA ASN A 7 -14.56 17.48 30.34
C ASN A 7 -15.38 16.21 30.12
N TYR A 8 -15.29 15.57 28.94
CA TYR A 8 -15.97 14.29 28.67
C TYR A 8 -15.54 13.17 29.62
N LEU A 9 -14.25 13.11 29.96
CA LEU A 9 -13.73 12.14 30.94
C LEU A 9 -14.25 12.42 32.35
N ASN A 10 -14.29 13.69 32.75
CA ASN A 10 -14.72 14.10 34.09
C ASN A 10 -16.23 13.90 34.31
N GLU A 11 -17.05 14.23 33.31
CA GLU A 11 -18.51 14.09 33.37
C GLU A 11 -18.93 12.61 33.37
N GLY A 12 -18.17 11.76 32.66
CA GLY A 12 -18.54 10.37 32.43
C GLY A 12 -19.73 10.23 31.47
N GLY A 13 -20.06 9.00 31.09
CA GLY A 13 -21.14 8.74 30.12
C GLY A 13 -20.76 8.96 28.65
N TYR A 14 -19.56 9.45 28.37
CA TYR A 14 -18.96 9.51 27.04
C TYR A 14 -18.15 8.25 26.75
N TYR A 15 -18.16 7.81 25.50
CA TYR A 15 -17.40 6.67 25.01
C TYR A 15 -16.62 7.07 23.76
N TRP A 16 -15.45 6.46 23.54
CA TRP A 16 -14.75 6.61 22.27
C TRP A 16 -15.50 5.87 21.17
N ASN A 17 -15.70 6.56 20.04
CA ASN A 17 -16.19 5.94 18.83
C ASN A 17 -15.07 5.10 18.20
N ALA A 18 -15.27 3.77 18.15
CA ALA A 18 -14.29 2.84 17.62
C ALA A 18 -14.20 2.81 16.08
N GLY A 19 -15.00 3.62 15.39
CA GLY A 19 -15.08 3.63 13.91
C GLY A 19 -15.73 2.37 13.31
N MET A 20 -16.42 1.58 14.14
CA MET A 20 -17.08 0.34 13.72
C MET A 20 -18.59 0.51 13.73
N PHE A 21 -19.22 0.18 12.59
CA PHE A 21 -20.66 0.32 12.40
C PHE A 21 -21.26 -0.98 11.88
N VAL A 22 -22.41 -1.36 12.43
CA VAL A 22 -23.23 -2.47 11.95
C VAL A 22 -24.54 -1.89 11.43
N LEU A 23 -24.76 -1.98 10.12
CA LEU A 23 -25.81 -1.25 9.43
C LEU A 23 -26.55 -2.15 8.44
N LYS A 24 -27.87 -1.97 8.33
CA LYS A 24 -28.63 -2.54 7.22
C LYS A 24 -28.42 -1.68 5.98
N ALA A 25 -27.93 -2.25 4.88
CA ALA A 25 -27.61 -1.51 3.64
C ALA A 25 -28.76 -0.60 3.15
N SER A 26 -30.01 -1.07 3.23
CA SER A 26 -31.17 -0.28 2.81
C SER A 26 -31.43 0.95 3.71
N VAL A 27 -31.07 0.88 4.99
CA VAL A 27 -31.22 2.00 5.93
C VAL A 27 -30.08 2.97 5.73
N TRP A 28 -28.87 2.45 5.56
CA TRP A 28 -27.67 3.24 5.27
C TRP A 28 -27.85 4.11 4.03
N LEU A 29 -28.28 3.52 2.91
CA LEU A 29 -28.49 4.27 1.66
C LEU A 29 -29.52 5.41 1.82
N LYS A 30 -30.59 5.18 2.60
CA LYS A 30 -31.59 6.22 2.90
C LYS A 30 -31.02 7.34 3.79
N ALA A 31 -30.17 7.00 4.75
CA ALA A 31 -29.52 7.99 5.61
C ALA A 31 -28.57 8.88 4.80
N VAL A 32 -27.74 8.28 3.94
CA VAL A 32 -26.83 9.02 3.04
C VAL A 32 -27.63 9.91 2.08
N GLU A 33 -28.72 9.41 1.49
CA GLU A 33 -29.59 10.24 0.65
C GLU A 33 -30.22 11.42 1.40
N GLY A 34 -30.57 11.24 2.67
CA GLY A 34 -31.21 12.27 3.50
C GLY A 34 -30.25 13.33 4.02
N PHE A 35 -29.06 12.93 4.48
CA PHE A 35 -28.12 13.84 5.13
C PHE A 35 -27.05 14.39 4.20
N CYS A 36 -26.60 13.61 3.22
CA CYS A 36 -25.54 14.00 2.29
C CYS A 36 -25.91 13.62 0.83
N PRO A 37 -26.97 14.26 0.27
CA PRO A 37 -27.51 13.91 -1.05
C PRO A 37 -26.48 14.03 -2.19
N ASP A 38 -25.52 14.94 -2.09
CA ASP A 38 -24.45 15.10 -3.07
C ASP A 38 -23.50 13.88 -3.09
N ILE A 39 -23.15 13.35 -1.92
CA ILE A 39 -22.38 12.10 -1.79
C ILE A 39 -23.20 10.94 -2.34
N ALA A 40 -24.50 10.85 -1.99
CA ALA A 40 -25.38 9.78 -2.47
C ALA A 40 -25.45 9.75 -4.02
N LYS A 41 -25.67 10.92 -4.63
CA LYS A 41 -25.82 11.07 -6.07
C LYS A 41 -24.53 10.76 -6.83
N THR A 42 -23.40 11.33 -6.39
CA THR A 42 -22.10 11.13 -7.05
C THR A 42 -21.61 9.68 -6.88
N THR A 43 -21.80 9.08 -5.71
CA THR A 43 -21.49 7.66 -5.47
C THR A 43 -22.32 6.74 -6.36
N ARG A 44 -23.62 7.02 -6.53
CA ARG A 44 -24.50 6.26 -7.45
C ARG A 44 -24.00 6.36 -8.88
N HIS A 45 -23.66 7.55 -9.34
CA HIS A 45 -23.15 7.75 -10.69
C HIS A 45 -21.82 7.00 -10.92
N ALA A 46 -20.90 7.06 -9.96
CA ALA A 46 -19.65 6.29 -10.02
C ALA A 46 -19.89 4.77 -10.04
N TRP A 47 -20.91 4.29 -9.31
CA TRP A 47 -21.31 2.89 -9.33
C TRP A 47 -21.98 2.46 -10.64
N GLU A 48 -22.75 3.33 -11.30
CA GLU A 48 -23.33 3.06 -12.62
C GLU A 48 -22.25 2.94 -13.69
N LYS A 49 -21.17 3.71 -13.57
CA LYS A 49 -19.99 3.69 -14.44
C LYS A 49 -18.95 2.63 -14.06
N ARG A 50 -19.28 1.73 -13.14
CA ARG A 50 -18.34 0.70 -12.68
C ARG A 50 -17.92 -0.25 -13.82
N SER A 51 -16.74 -0.80 -13.66
CA SER A 51 -16.20 -1.87 -14.50
C SER A 51 -15.85 -3.09 -13.64
N THR A 52 -15.78 -4.26 -14.27
CA THR A 52 -15.30 -5.48 -13.62
C THR A 52 -13.88 -5.76 -14.10
N ASP A 53 -12.95 -5.87 -13.16
CA ASP A 53 -11.54 -6.19 -13.36
C ASP A 53 -11.21 -7.49 -12.63
N ALA A 54 -11.32 -8.61 -13.33
CA ALA A 54 -11.22 -9.97 -12.77
C ALA A 54 -12.15 -10.16 -11.56
N ALA A 55 -11.58 -10.27 -10.35
CA ALA A 55 -12.34 -10.43 -9.10
C ALA A 55 -12.82 -9.10 -8.48
N PHE A 56 -12.45 -7.96 -9.07
CA PHE A 56 -12.72 -6.65 -8.51
C PHE A 56 -13.82 -5.92 -9.27
N ILE A 57 -14.70 -5.25 -8.54
CA ILE A 57 -15.62 -4.25 -9.08
C ILE A 57 -14.97 -2.89 -8.82
N ARG A 58 -14.68 -2.15 -9.90
CA ARG A 58 -14.06 -0.82 -9.82
C ARG A 58 -15.10 0.25 -10.16
N PRO A 59 -15.39 1.20 -9.27
CA PRO A 59 -16.24 2.34 -9.63
C PRO A 59 -15.61 3.16 -10.77
N GLY A 60 -16.42 3.92 -11.50
CA GLY A 60 -15.94 4.83 -12.54
C GLY A 60 -14.92 5.80 -11.96
N LYS A 61 -13.68 5.78 -12.47
CA LYS A 61 -12.55 6.53 -11.88
C LYS A 61 -12.81 8.03 -11.85
N THR A 62 -13.25 8.58 -12.98
CA THR A 62 -13.51 10.02 -13.14
C THR A 62 -14.65 10.47 -12.24
N GLU A 63 -15.70 9.66 -12.14
CA GLU A 63 -16.87 9.95 -11.30
C GLU A 63 -16.56 9.79 -9.81
N PHE A 64 -15.76 8.78 -9.43
CA PHE A 64 -15.38 8.57 -8.04
C PHE A 64 -14.53 9.73 -7.52
N ALA A 65 -13.67 10.31 -8.36
CA ALA A 65 -12.84 11.46 -7.99
C ALA A 65 -13.64 12.75 -7.71
N THR A 66 -14.93 12.81 -8.08
CA THR A 66 -15.80 13.97 -7.79
C THR A 66 -16.63 13.82 -6.51
N ILE A 67 -16.57 12.66 -5.85
CA ILE A 67 -17.29 12.43 -4.59
C ILE A 67 -16.64 13.29 -3.49
N PRO A 68 -17.42 14.09 -2.73
CA PRO A 68 -16.91 14.84 -1.59
C PRO A 68 -16.21 13.92 -0.57
N ALA A 69 -15.01 14.32 -0.13
CA ALA A 69 -14.23 13.58 0.85
C ALA A 69 -14.65 13.96 2.26
N GLU A 70 -15.60 13.23 2.83
CA GLU A 70 -16.11 13.44 4.18
C GLU A 70 -16.24 12.12 4.93
N SER A 71 -15.93 12.10 6.23
CA SER A 71 -16.04 10.90 7.05
C SER A 71 -17.51 10.55 7.31
N ILE A 72 -17.80 9.26 7.49
CA ILE A 72 -19.10 8.76 7.93
C ILE A 72 -19.63 9.45 9.19
N ASP A 73 -18.74 9.83 10.11
CA ASP A 73 -19.07 10.47 11.38
C ASP A 73 -19.75 11.81 11.16
N TYR A 74 -19.07 12.74 10.49
CA TYR A 74 -19.60 14.06 10.13
C TYR A 74 -20.75 13.97 9.12
N ALA A 75 -20.59 13.20 8.03
CA ALA A 75 -21.56 13.19 6.93
C ALA A 75 -22.91 12.58 7.32
N VAL A 76 -22.95 11.68 8.31
CA VAL A 76 -24.16 10.94 8.69
C VAL A 76 -24.35 10.81 10.20
N MET A 77 -23.38 10.29 10.95
CA MET A 77 -23.62 9.86 12.34
C MET A 77 -23.99 11.02 13.28
N GLU A 78 -23.37 12.19 13.13
CA GLU A 78 -23.71 13.38 13.93
C GLU A 78 -25.12 13.92 13.65
N HIS A 79 -25.70 13.59 12.49
CA HIS A 79 -27.04 14.00 12.09
C HIS A 79 -28.14 13.00 12.50
N CYS A 80 -27.76 11.79 12.93
CA CYS A 80 -28.70 10.75 13.32
C CYS A 80 -29.51 11.05 14.61
N PRO A 81 -28.95 11.65 15.68
CA PRO A 81 -29.70 11.97 16.90
C PRO A 81 -30.96 12.81 16.62
N GLY A 82 -32.13 12.31 17.03
CA GLY A 82 -33.41 12.98 16.81
C GLY A 82 -33.97 12.88 15.38
N SER A 83 -33.29 12.17 14.49
CA SER A 83 -33.73 11.93 13.12
C SER A 83 -34.60 10.67 12.98
N ALA A 84 -35.05 10.37 11.76
CA ALA A 84 -35.71 9.11 11.42
C ALA A 84 -34.78 7.87 11.45
N PHE A 85 -33.47 8.07 11.65
CA PHE A 85 -32.45 7.03 11.66
C PHE A 85 -31.87 6.90 13.08
N PRO A 86 -32.42 6.02 13.93
CA PRO A 86 -31.94 5.85 15.30
C PRO A 86 -30.55 5.21 15.31
N ILE A 87 -29.71 5.69 16.23
CA ILE A 87 -28.40 5.09 16.52
C ILE A 87 -28.45 4.39 17.88
N THR A 88 -27.69 3.31 18.00
CA THR A 88 -27.50 2.59 19.26
C THR A 88 -26.04 2.19 19.36
N MET A 89 -25.46 2.36 20.54
CA MET A 89 -24.08 2.01 20.82
C MET A 89 -24.06 0.74 21.68
N VAL A 90 -23.12 -0.16 21.38
CA VAL A 90 -22.79 -1.32 22.22
C VAL A 90 -21.40 -1.07 22.81
N PRO A 91 -21.23 -1.04 24.14
CA PRO A 91 -19.92 -0.93 24.77
C PRO A 91 -19.02 -2.10 24.35
N LEU A 92 -17.74 -1.80 24.06
CA LEU A 92 -16.74 -2.77 23.69
C LEU A 92 -15.58 -2.74 24.69
N ASP A 93 -15.38 -3.85 25.40
CA ASP A 93 -14.21 -4.07 26.26
C ASP A 93 -13.37 -5.22 25.69
N ALA A 94 -12.51 -4.88 24.73
CA ALA A 94 -11.70 -5.84 23.98
C ALA A 94 -10.24 -5.39 23.81
N GLY A 95 -9.78 -4.43 24.60
CA GLY A 95 -8.44 -3.84 24.45
C GLY A 95 -8.24 -3.10 23.13
N TRP A 96 -9.28 -2.41 22.65
CA TRP A 96 -9.28 -1.70 21.37
C TRP A 96 -8.31 -0.51 21.36
N ASN A 97 -7.65 -0.31 20.23
CA ASN A 97 -6.79 0.84 19.93
C ASN A 97 -6.90 1.15 18.42
N ASP A 98 -6.95 2.43 18.03
CA ASP A 98 -7.07 2.85 16.64
C ASP A 98 -5.79 2.68 15.82
N LEU A 99 -4.68 2.31 16.47
CA LEU A 99 -3.33 2.20 15.89
C LEU A 99 -2.94 3.46 15.10
N GLY A 100 -3.45 4.63 15.52
CA GLY A 100 -3.29 5.88 14.78
C GLY A 100 -1.86 6.40 14.76
N ALA A 101 -0.98 5.85 15.60
CA ALA A 101 0.44 6.19 15.65
C ALA A 101 1.30 5.06 16.26
N TRP A 102 2.61 5.19 16.08
CA TRP A 102 3.59 4.16 16.45
C TRP A 102 3.66 3.85 17.95
N ASP A 103 3.24 4.77 18.81
CA ASP A 103 3.11 4.54 20.25
C ASP A 103 2.07 3.44 20.55
N ALA A 104 1.01 3.33 19.75
CA ALA A 104 0.04 2.25 19.89
C ALA A 104 0.66 0.88 19.60
N VAL A 105 1.54 0.81 18.60
CA VAL A 105 2.30 -0.42 18.28
C VAL A 105 3.24 -0.78 19.44
N TRP A 106 3.94 0.20 20.00
CA TRP A 106 4.77 0.00 21.18
C TRP A 106 3.96 -0.53 22.37
N ASN A 107 2.75 0.01 22.61
CA ASN A 107 1.89 -0.41 23.72
C ASN A 107 1.49 -1.88 23.65
N VAL A 108 1.17 -2.40 22.46
CA VAL A 108 0.69 -3.79 22.29
C VAL A 108 1.81 -4.82 22.17
N LEU A 109 3.02 -4.41 21.77
CA LEU A 109 4.13 -5.34 21.65
C LEU A 109 4.70 -5.76 23.03
N PRO A 110 5.19 -7.01 23.15
CA PRO A 110 5.95 -7.45 24.31
C PRO A 110 7.17 -6.54 24.53
N LYS A 111 7.48 -6.25 25.79
CA LYS A 111 8.59 -5.37 26.18
C LYS A 111 9.61 -6.17 26.99
N ASP A 112 10.87 -5.81 26.83
CA ASP A 112 11.93 -6.27 27.72
C ASP A 112 11.92 -5.52 29.07
N ALA A 113 12.87 -5.85 29.95
CA ALA A 113 12.99 -5.23 31.27
C ALA A 113 13.31 -3.71 31.22
N ALA A 114 13.85 -3.23 30.10
CA ALA A 114 14.17 -1.81 29.85
C ALA A 114 13.03 -1.07 29.14
N GLY A 115 11.88 -1.73 28.91
CA GLY A 115 10.72 -1.14 28.24
C GLY A 115 10.84 -1.09 26.71
N ASN A 116 11.83 -1.76 26.12
CA ASN A 116 11.99 -1.79 24.66
C ASN A 116 11.09 -2.85 24.03
N ALA A 117 10.39 -2.46 22.96
CA ALA A 117 9.67 -3.36 22.08
C ALA A 117 10.38 -3.41 20.72
N HIS A 118 10.54 -4.60 20.16
CA HIS A 118 11.19 -4.76 18.86
C HIS A 118 10.55 -5.86 18.01
N TYR A 119 10.71 -5.72 16.69
CA TYR A 119 10.35 -6.70 15.67
C TYR A 119 11.48 -6.81 14.66
N GLY A 120 11.87 -8.04 14.30
CA GLY A 120 12.92 -8.30 13.32
C GLY A 120 14.31 -8.41 13.94
N ASP A 121 15.34 -8.16 13.12
CA ASP A 121 16.75 -8.26 13.51
C ASP A 121 17.19 -6.96 14.21
N VAL A 122 17.24 -6.99 15.54
CA VAL A 122 17.48 -5.81 16.38
C VAL A 122 18.48 -6.11 17.48
N LEU A 123 19.46 -5.20 17.65
CA LEU A 123 20.40 -5.20 18.77
C LEU A 123 20.24 -3.92 19.59
N VAL A 124 20.18 -4.05 20.91
CA VAL A 124 19.97 -2.93 21.82
C VAL A 124 21.03 -2.95 22.92
N THR A 125 21.63 -1.80 23.20
CA THR A 125 22.59 -1.61 24.30
C THR A 125 22.26 -0.29 24.99
N ASP A 126 22.19 -0.29 26.32
CA ASP A 126 21.96 0.90 27.16
C ASP A 126 20.84 1.81 26.65
N SER A 127 19.69 1.24 26.26
CA SER A 127 18.57 1.99 25.68
C SER A 127 17.26 1.59 26.35
N HIS A 128 16.33 2.55 26.48
CA HIS A 128 15.10 2.37 27.26
C HIS A 128 13.85 2.85 26.52
N ASN A 129 12.72 2.19 26.78
CA ASN A 129 11.41 2.63 26.32
C ASN A 129 11.29 2.85 24.79
N THR A 130 12.06 2.10 24.00
CA THR A 130 12.14 2.25 22.54
C THR A 130 11.17 1.32 21.79
N LEU A 131 10.82 1.68 20.56
CA LEU A 131 10.18 0.81 19.58
C LEU A 131 11.10 0.65 18.38
N VAL A 132 11.45 -0.58 18.01
CA VAL A 132 12.20 -0.87 16.79
C VAL A 132 11.43 -1.83 15.89
N HIS A 133 11.17 -1.43 14.64
CA HIS A 133 10.58 -2.29 13.63
C HIS A 133 11.57 -2.46 12.48
N ALA A 134 12.20 -3.61 12.37
CA ALA A 134 13.18 -3.94 11.34
C ALA A 134 12.63 -5.03 10.43
N THR A 135 12.58 -4.78 9.12
CA THR A 135 12.00 -5.74 8.17
C THR A 135 12.98 -6.19 7.10
N SER A 136 14.06 -5.44 6.87
CA SER A 136 15.00 -5.73 5.78
C SER A 136 16.46 -5.82 6.20
N ARG A 137 16.86 -5.15 7.29
CA ARG A 137 18.25 -5.17 7.77
C ARG A 137 18.32 -5.08 9.30
N LEU A 138 19.49 -5.39 9.85
CA LEU A 138 19.81 -5.19 11.26
C LEU A 138 19.66 -3.71 11.65
N VAL A 139 18.92 -3.44 12.73
CA VAL A 139 18.87 -2.13 13.38
C VAL A 139 19.52 -2.24 14.76
N SER A 140 20.42 -1.31 15.09
CA SER A 140 21.12 -1.30 16.38
C SER A 140 20.93 0.02 17.12
N LEU A 141 20.61 -0.06 18.41
CA LEU A 141 20.42 1.08 19.31
C LEU A 141 21.48 1.08 20.42
N VAL A 142 22.07 2.24 20.68
CA VAL A 142 23.05 2.43 21.76
C VAL A 142 22.77 3.76 22.46
N GLY A 143 22.46 3.74 23.76
CA GLY A 143 22.35 4.96 24.56
C GLY A 143 21.13 5.83 24.27
N VAL A 144 20.05 5.30 23.70
CA VAL A 144 18.87 6.08 23.29
C VAL A 144 17.62 5.74 24.11
N GLU A 145 16.77 6.74 24.33
CA GLU A 145 15.57 6.59 25.15
C GLU A 145 14.36 7.20 24.45
N ASP A 146 13.19 6.57 24.63
CA ASP A 146 11.90 7.04 24.11
C ASP A 146 11.89 7.32 22.59
N VAL A 147 12.63 6.51 21.82
CA VAL A 147 12.67 6.59 20.36
C VAL A 147 11.86 5.50 19.67
N VAL A 148 11.28 5.84 18.53
CA VAL A 148 10.67 4.94 17.56
C VAL A 148 11.57 4.89 16.34
N VAL A 149 12.04 3.70 15.97
CA VAL A 149 12.83 3.42 14.76
C VAL A 149 12.08 2.42 13.89
N ILE A 150 11.61 2.88 12.73
CA ILE A 150 10.91 2.05 11.76
C ILE A 150 11.79 1.94 10.52
N GLU A 151 12.26 0.74 10.25
CA GLU A 151 13.07 0.36 9.10
C GLU A 151 12.23 -0.53 8.18
N THR A 152 11.99 0.00 6.98
CA THR A 152 11.39 -0.71 5.86
C THR A 152 12.36 -0.74 4.67
N PRO A 153 12.16 -1.62 3.68
CA PRO A 153 13.08 -1.71 2.55
C PRO A 153 13.23 -0.42 1.75
N ASP A 154 12.26 0.49 1.83
CA ASP A 154 12.14 1.76 1.12
C ASP A 154 12.51 2.99 1.98
N ALA A 155 12.39 2.93 3.31
CA ALA A 155 12.65 4.09 4.17
C ALA A 155 13.04 3.72 5.61
N VAL A 156 13.66 4.69 6.29
CA VAL A 156 13.89 4.63 7.74
C VAL A 156 13.29 5.88 8.39
N LEU A 157 12.41 5.67 9.36
CA LEU A 157 11.89 6.71 10.25
C LEU A 157 12.54 6.57 11.61
N VAL A 158 13.08 7.68 12.12
CA VAL A 158 13.48 7.82 13.52
C VAL A 158 12.71 8.99 14.11
N ALA A 159 11.96 8.75 15.17
CA ALA A 159 11.13 9.77 15.82
C ALA A 159 11.17 9.62 17.34
N ASP A 160 10.97 10.73 18.04
CA ASP A 160 10.58 10.69 19.45
C ASP A 160 9.21 10.02 19.57
N LYS A 161 9.07 9.05 20.48
CA LYS A 161 7.85 8.28 20.69
C LYS A 161 6.65 9.16 21.04
N ASN A 162 6.87 10.25 21.77
CA ASN A 162 5.83 11.21 22.16
C ASN A 162 5.42 12.15 21.01
N ARG A 163 6.12 12.08 19.87
CA ARG A 163 5.87 12.89 18.67
C ARG A 163 5.51 12.03 17.46
N SER A 164 5.09 10.80 17.67
CA SER A 164 4.67 9.85 16.63
C SER A 164 3.63 10.41 15.66
N GLN A 165 2.74 11.28 16.13
CA GLN A 165 1.71 11.95 15.31
C GLN A 165 2.29 12.98 14.30
N ASP A 166 3.49 13.52 14.55
CA ASP A 166 4.14 14.49 13.66
C ASP A 166 4.64 13.86 12.35
N VAL A 167 4.64 12.52 12.24
CA VAL A 167 5.02 11.79 11.02
C VAL A 167 4.19 12.24 9.80
N LYS A 168 2.94 12.67 10.00
CA LYS A 168 2.10 13.25 8.94
C LYS A 168 2.76 14.44 8.23
N ARG A 169 3.59 15.22 8.94
CA ARG A 169 4.32 16.36 8.34
C ARG A 169 5.37 15.88 7.34
N ILE A 170 6.05 14.77 7.64
CA ILE A 170 7.03 14.16 6.74
C ILE A 170 6.31 13.62 5.50
N VAL A 171 5.20 12.89 5.69
CA VAL A 171 4.38 12.39 4.56
C VAL A 171 3.95 13.54 3.64
N ASN A 172 3.45 14.65 4.21
CA ASN A 172 3.08 15.82 3.41
C ASN A 172 4.27 16.44 2.64
N ALA A 173 5.45 16.49 3.25
CA ALA A 173 6.65 16.97 2.58
C ALA A 173 7.09 16.03 1.44
N LEU A 174 7.00 14.72 1.62
CA LEU A 174 7.27 13.73 0.57
C LEU A 174 6.32 13.93 -0.62
N ASN A 175 5.02 14.17 -0.35
CA ASN A 175 4.03 14.45 -1.39
C ASN A 175 4.40 15.70 -2.20
N GLN A 176 4.79 16.79 -1.52
CA GLN A 176 5.20 18.05 -2.17
C GLN A 176 6.46 17.90 -3.03
N GLN A 177 7.35 17.00 -2.63
CA GLN A 177 8.58 16.67 -3.37
C GLN A 177 8.34 15.62 -4.47
N GLN A 178 7.11 15.14 -4.65
CA GLN A 178 6.76 14.06 -5.59
C GLN A 178 7.59 12.78 -5.39
N ARG A 179 7.94 12.50 -4.14
CA ARG A 179 8.71 11.32 -3.76
C ARG A 179 7.82 10.08 -3.66
N GLU A 180 8.33 8.88 -3.93
CA GLU A 180 7.49 7.69 -4.08
C GLU A 180 7.32 6.85 -2.80
N GLU A 181 8.10 7.10 -1.74
CA GLU A 181 8.13 6.27 -0.52
C GLU A 181 6.79 6.24 0.23
N HIS A 182 5.90 7.20 -0.02
CA HIS A 182 4.55 7.22 0.55
C HIS A 182 3.51 6.46 -0.30
N ASN A 183 3.84 6.11 -1.54
CA ASN A 183 2.92 5.55 -2.53
C ASN A 183 3.21 4.10 -2.90
N LEU A 184 4.50 3.77 -3.09
CA LEU A 184 4.93 2.50 -3.65
C LEU A 184 5.87 1.81 -2.68
N HIS A 185 5.38 0.72 -2.09
CA HIS A 185 6.26 -0.19 -1.39
C HIS A 185 7.21 -0.84 -2.40
N ARG A 186 8.49 -0.99 -2.05
CA ARG A 186 9.54 -1.55 -2.91
C ARG A 186 9.11 -2.84 -3.63
N LYS A 187 8.33 -3.68 -2.93
CA LYS A 187 7.70 -4.89 -3.45
C LYS A 187 6.23 -4.65 -3.76
N VAL A 188 5.87 -4.88 -5.02
CA VAL A 188 4.54 -4.58 -5.54
C VAL A 188 3.87 -5.84 -6.06
N HIS A 189 2.69 -6.15 -5.51
CA HIS A 189 1.89 -7.30 -5.92
C HIS A 189 1.01 -7.00 -7.14
N ARG A 190 0.93 -8.01 -8.03
CA ARG A 190 0.12 -8.00 -9.25
C ARG A 190 -0.65 -9.32 -9.39
N PRO A 191 -1.71 -9.37 -10.21
CA PRO A 191 -2.46 -10.62 -10.42
C PRO A 191 -1.57 -11.80 -10.85
N TRP A 192 -0.60 -11.53 -11.74
CA TRP A 192 0.38 -12.50 -12.23
C TRP A 192 1.49 -12.88 -11.24
N GLY A 193 1.66 -12.17 -10.12
CA GLY A 193 2.79 -12.38 -9.21
C GLY A 193 3.21 -11.10 -8.48
N TRP A 194 4.50 -10.76 -8.53
CA TRP A 194 5.02 -9.51 -7.94
C TRP A 194 6.35 -9.11 -8.60
N TYR A 195 6.70 -7.84 -8.46
CA TYR A 195 8.07 -7.36 -8.68
C TYR A 195 8.58 -6.62 -7.44
N ASP A 196 9.89 -6.61 -7.26
CA ASP A 196 10.60 -5.96 -6.17
C ASP A 196 11.76 -5.16 -6.78
N SER A 197 11.74 -3.84 -6.60
CA SER A 197 12.80 -2.96 -7.11
C SER A 197 14.01 -3.03 -6.19
N ILE A 198 15.06 -3.73 -6.58
CA ILE A 198 16.20 -4.04 -5.72
C ILE A 198 17.19 -2.88 -5.63
N ASP A 199 17.46 -2.25 -6.77
CA ASP A 199 18.47 -1.21 -6.90
C ASP A 199 18.09 -0.26 -8.05
N GLU A 200 18.51 0.99 -7.95
CA GLU A 200 18.24 2.02 -8.95
C GLU A 200 19.35 3.07 -8.92
N GLY A 201 19.80 3.46 -10.11
CA GLY A 201 20.74 4.54 -10.32
C GLY A 201 20.35 5.39 -11.52
N GLU A 202 21.18 6.36 -11.85
CA GLU A 202 20.89 7.35 -12.91
C GLU A 202 20.55 6.71 -14.27
N ARG A 203 21.10 5.54 -14.57
CA ARG A 203 21.02 4.89 -15.88
C ARG A 203 20.50 3.46 -15.85
N PHE A 204 20.14 2.95 -14.66
CA PHE A 204 19.70 1.57 -14.52
C PHE A 204 18.66 1.39 -13.41
N LYS A 205 17.85 0.33 -13.53
CA LYS A 205 16.93 -0.12 -12.50
C LYS A 205 16.92 -1.65 -12.48
N VAL A 206 17.10 -2.24 -11.32
CA VAL A 206 17.13 -3.70 -11.13
C VAL A 206 15.87 -4.13 -10.42
N LYS A 207 15.16 -5.11 -10.99
CA LYS A 207 13.99 -5.72 -10.38
C LYS A 207 14.17 -7.21 -10.25
N ARG A 208 13.65 -7.76 -9.15
CA ARG A 208 13.33 -9.19 -9.06
C ARG A 208 11.85 -9.37 -9.33
N ILE A 209 11.53 -10.23 -10.28
CA ILE A 209 10.16 -10.49 -10.71
C ILE A 209 9.84 -11.95 -10.45
N GLN A 210 8.72 -12.22 -9.78
CA GLN A 210 8.16 -13.56 -9.67
C GLN A 210 6.86 -13.65 -10.45
N VAL A 211 6.73 -14.67 -11.29
CA VAL A 211 5.53 -14.96 -12.07
C VAL A 211 4.93 -16.29 -11.59
N LYS A 212 3.64 -16.27 -11.24
CA LYS A 212 2.89 -17.46 -10.83
C LYS A 212 2.82 -18.50 -11.97
N PRO A 213 2.68 -19.79 -11.64
CA PRO A 213 2.42 -20.84 -12.64
C PRO A 213 1.28 -20.47 -13.59
N GLY A 214 1.51 -20.60 -14.91
CA GLY A 214 0.52 -20.30 -15.95
C GLY A 214 0.18 -18.82 -16.13
N ALA A 215 0.83 -17.90 -15.42
CA ALA A 215 0.62 -16.46 -15.56
C ALA A 215 1.65 -15.82 -16.50
N SER A 216 1.34 -14.60 -16.97
CA SER A 216 2.23 -13.81 -17.81
C SER A 216 2.17 -12.32 -17.45
N LEU A 217 3.19 -11.58 -17.85
CA LEU A 217 3.12 -10.13 -17.93
C LEU A 217 2.38 -9.72 -19.20
N SER A 218 1.94 -8.47 -19.26
CA SER A 218 1.32 -7.90 -20.47
C SER A 218 2.33 -7.90 -21.63
N LEU A 219 1.85 -8.04 -22.87
CA LEU A 219 2.69 -7.80 -24.05
C LEU A 219 2.95 -6.31 -24.13
N GLN A 220 4.22 -5.92 -24.10
CA GLN A 220 4.59 -4.52 -23.92
C GLN A 220 5.82 -4.13 -24.72
N LYS A 221 6.06 -2.83 -24.84
CA LYS A 221 7.33 -2.25 -25.30
C LYS A 221 7.69 -1.03 -24.47
N HIS A 222 8.96 -0.65 -24.52
CA HIS A 222 9.49 0.59 -23.94
C HIS A 222 10.23 1.38 -25.01
N HIS A 223 10.10 2.70 -25.02
CA HIS A 223 10.75 3.54 -26.03
C HIS A 223 12.13 4.03 -25.59
N HIS A 224 12.40 4.08 -24.27
CA HIS A 224 13.57 4.77 -23.74
C HIS A 224 14.57 3.87 -23.00
N ARG A 225 14.28 2.56 -22.92
CA ARG A 225 15.13 1.59 -22.24
C ARG A 225 15.24 0.26 -22.99
N ALA A 226 16.38 -0.39 -22.80
CA ALA A 226 16.58 -1.80 -23.09
C ALA A 226 16.58 -2.59 -21.77
N GLU A 227 16.42 -3.91 -21.85
CA GLU A 227 16.35 -4.77 -20.68
C GLU A 227 17.22 -6.01 -20.84
N HIS A 228 17.75 -6.51 -19.72
CA HIS A 228 18.42 -7.80 -19.64
C HIS A 228 17.75 -8.64 -18.58
N TRP A 229 17.30 -9.83 -18.95
CA TRP A 229 16.59 -10.74 -18.04
C TRP A 229 17.42 -11.98 -17.80
N VAL A 230 17.61 -12.34 -16.53
CA VAL A 230 18.29 -13.57 -16.10
C VAL A 230 17.32 -14.43 -15.30
N VAL A 231 17.12 -15.68 -15.72
CA VAL A 231 16.26 -16.62 -15.00
C VAL A 231 17.01 -17.14 -13.77
N VAL A 232 16.44 -16.90 -12.59
CA VAL A 232 17.01 -17.37 -11.31
C VAL A 232 16.37 -18.69 -10.87
N LYS A 233 15.09 -18.89 -11.18
CA LYS A 233 14.33 -20.07 -10.77
C LYS A 233 13.26 -20.44 -11.79
N GLY A 234 13.14 -21.72 -12.11
CA GLY A 234 12.07 -22.24 -12.99
C GLY A 234 12.34 -22.02 -14.48
N THR A 235 11.26 -21.98 -15.27
CA THR A 235 11.31 -21.87 -16.73
C THR A 235 10.55 -20.63 -17.19
N ALA A 236 11.21 -19.78 -17.97
CA ALA A 236 10.62 -18.61 -18.62
C ALA A 236 10.31 -18.90 -20.08
N GLU A 237 9.12 -18.54 -20.54
CA GLU A 237 8.83 -18.36 -21.95
C GLU A 237 8.86 -16.85 -22.25
N ILE A 238 9.74 -16.44 -23.16
CA ILE A 238 9.98 -15.04 -23.45
C ILE A 238 9.65 -14.78 -24.91
N THR A 239 8.72 -13.85 -25.14
CA THR A 239 8.52 -13.23 -26.45
C THR A 239 9.49 -12.05 -26.55
N ASN A 240 10.28 -11.98 -27.62
CA ASN A 240 11.23 -10.92 -27.92
C ASN A 240 11.18 -10.65 -29.44
N GLY A 241 10.38 -9.65 -29.82
CA GLY A 241 9.97 -9.43 -31.20
C GLY A 241 9.20 -10.63 -31.75
N ASP A 242 9.65 -11.13 -32.90
CA ASP A 242 9.07 -12.29 -33.58
C ASP A 242 9.51 -13.65 -33.00
N LYS A 243 10.35 -13.64 -31.95
CA LYS A 243 10.93 -14.87 -31.37
C LYS A 243 10.25 -15.21 -30.05
N THR A 244 9.94 -16.49 -29.88
CA THR A 244 9.58 -17.08 -28.58
C THR A 244 10.71 -18.00 -28.13
N ILE A 245 11.25 -17.74 -26.94
CA ILE A 245 12.44 -18.41 -26.40
C ILE A 245 12.09 -19.01 -25.04
N LEU A 246 12.40 -20.29 -24.84
CA LEU A 246 12.35 -20.91 -23.51
C LEU A 246 13.72 -20.82 -22.84
N LEU A 247 13.76 -20.20 -21.66
CA LEU A 247 14.94 -20.09 -20.82
C LEU A 247 14.72 -20.80 -19.48
N THR A 248 15.78 -21.41 -18.99
CA THR A 248 15.87 -22.07 -17.67
C THR A 248 16.91 -21.38 -16.81
N GLU A 249 17.07 -21.84 -15.57
CA GLU A 249 17.95 -21.23 -14.57
C GLU A 249 19.35 -20.91 -15.11
N ASN A 250 19.84 -19.72 -14.76
CA ASN A 250 21.12 -19.13 -15.17
C ASN A 250 21.24 -18.79 -16.68
N GLN A 251 20.16 -18.95 -17.46
CA GLN A 251 20.11 -18.45 -18.84
C GLN A 251 19.54 -17.02 -18.86
N SER A 252 19.85 -16.28 -19.93
CA SER A 252 19.45 -14.87 -20.05
C SER A 252 19.09 -14.46 -21.47
N THR A 253 18.36 -13.35 -21.58
CA THR A 253 18.09 -12.67 -22.85
C THR A 253 18.27 -11.16 -22.71
N TYR A 254 18.61 -10.53 -23.84
CA TYR A 254 18.60 -9.09 -24.02
C TYR A 254 17.35 -8.69 -24.80
N ILE A 255 16.61 -7.71 -24.31
CA ILE A 255 15.46 -7.10 -24.95
C ILE A 255 15.90 -5.72 -25.50
N PRO A 256 16.00 -5.56 -26.82
CA PRO A 256 16.37 -4.29 -27.42
C PRO A 256 15.36 -3.18 -27.14
N LEU A 257 15.83 -1.93 -27.15
CA LEU A 257 14.98 -0.76 -27.06
C LEU A 257 13.96 -0.72 -28.21
N GLY A 258 12.69 -0.44 -27.88
CA GLY A 258 11.58 -0.40 -28.84
C GLY A 258 10.99 -1.77 -29.20
N GLU A 259 11.60 -2.87 -28.75
CA GLU A 259 11.16 -4.23 -29.09
C GLU A 259 9.93 -4.64 -28.28
N ILE A 260 8.98 -5.30 -28.94
CA ILE A 260 7.81 -5.86 -28.27
C ILE A 260 8.23 -7.14 -27.54
N HIS A 261 7.88 -7.24 -26.26
CA HIS A 261 8.30 -8.37 -25.44
C HIS A 261 7.26 -8.76 -24.39
N ARG A 262 7.36 -10.01 -23.91
CA ARG A 262 6.50 -10.58 -22.86
C ARG A 262 7.26 -11.65 -22.08
N LEU A 263 7.07 -11.67 -20.76
CA LEU A 263 7.50 -12.75 -19.87
C LEU A 263 6.29 -13.62 -19.50
N ALA A 264 6.39 -14.93 -19.73
CA ALA A 264 5.39 -15.91 -19.31
C ALA A 264 6.03 -17.04 -18.49
N ASN A 265 5.27 -17.59 -17.55
CA ASN A 265 5.64 -18.79 -16.82
C ASN A 265 4.78 -19.98 -17.32
N PRO A 266 5.29 -20.79 -18.26
CA PRO A 266 4.58 -21.99 -18.73
C PRO A 266 4.63 -23.15 -17.73
N GLY A 267 5.42 -23.03 -16.66
CA GLY A 267 5.67 -24.08 -15.69
C GLY A 267 4.59 -24.20 -14.62
N THR A 268 4.74 -25.22 -13.78
CA THR A 268 3.88 -25.50 -12.62
C THR A 268 4.45 -24.96 -11.30
N LEU A 269 5.69 -24.47 -11.31
CA LEU A 269 6.36 -23.83 -10.18
C LEU A 269 6.52 -22.32 -10.42
N PRO A 270 6.63 -21.49 -9.38
CA PRO A 270 6.90 -20.06 -9.55
C PRO A 270 8.20 -19.82 -10.31
N LEU A 271 8.13 -18.97 -11.34
CA LEU A 271 9.26 -18.45 -12.10
C LEU A 271 9.80 -17.22 -11.38
N GLU A 272 11.12 -17.10 -11.27
CA GLU A 272 11.78 -15.88 -10.82
C GLU A 272 12.88 -15.44 -11.77
N ILE A 273 12.91 -14.14 -12.08
CA ILE A 273 13.95 -13.51 -12.89
C ILE A 273 14.54 -12.29 -12.18
N ILE A 274 15.77 -11.93 -12.54
CA ILE A 274 16.31 -10.58 -12.36
C ILE A 274 16.21 -9.86 -13.69
N GLU A 275 15.57 -8.70 -13.67
CA GLU A 275 15.49 -7.75 -14.76
C GLU A 275 16.43 -6.58 -14.47
N VAL A 276 17.31 -6.28 -15.41
CA VAL A 276 18.14 -5.06 -15.42
C VAL A 276 17.65 -4.18 -16.56
N GLN A 277 17.05 -3.06 -16.21
CA GLN A 277 16.66 -2.03 -17.15
C GLN A 277 17.81 -1.05 -17.33
N SER A 278 18.06 -0.59 -18.56
CA SER A 278 19.11 0.39 -18.86
C SER A 278 18.65 1.39 -19.91
N GLY A 279 18.75 2.68 -19.61
CA GLY A 279 18.18 3.72 -20.47
C GLY A 279 18.36 5.13 -19.92
N SER A 280 17.88 6.12 -20.67
CA SER A 280 17.81 7.52 -20.22
C SER A 280 16.55 7.83 -19.42
N TYR A 281 15.55 6.95 -19.48
CA TYR A 281 14.29 7.08 -18.76
C TYR A 281 13.76 5.69 -18.38
N LEU A 282 13.39 5.51 -17.12
CA LEU A 282 13.04 4.21 -16.52
C LEU A 282 11.68 4.20 -15.81
N GLY A 283 10.88 5.25 -16.00
CA GLY A 283 9.54 5.37 -15.44
C GLY A 283 8.58 4.27 -15.93
N GLU A 284 7.59 3.94 -15.10
CA GLU A 284 6.54 2.95 -15.42
C GLU A 284 5.52 3.48 -16.46
N ASP A 285 5.56 4.76 -16.78
CA ASP A 285 4.77 5.44 -17.80
C ASP A 285 5.35 5.29 -19.23
N ASP A 286 6.60 4.83 -19.38
CA ASP A 286 7.16 4.45 -20.70
C ASP A 286 6.63 3.10 -21.22
N ILE A 287 5.73 2.46 -20.47
CA ILE A 287 5.22 1.13 -20.80
C ILE A 287 4.00 1.24 -21.72
N ASN A 288 4.17 0.89 -23.00
CA ASN A 288 3.06 0.73 -23.93
C ASN A 288 2.62 -0.74 -23.95
N ARG A 289 1.34 -1.01 -23.61
CA ARG A 289 0.77 -2.35 -23.48
C ARG A 289 -0.15 -2.67 -24.65
N PHE A 290 0.13 -3.76 -25.36
CA PHE A 290 -0.63 -4.22 -26.52
C PHE A 290 -1.68 -5.26 -26.16
N GLU A 291 -1.35 -6.15 -25.23
CA GLU A 291 -2.24 -7.21 -24.76
C GLU A 291 -2.07 -7.39 -23.26
N ASP A 292 -3.10 -7.06 -22.49
CA ASP A 292 -3.16 -7.32 -21.06
C ASP A 292 -4.37 -8.18 -20.71
N HIS A 293 -4.12 -9.38 -20.18
CA HIS A 293 -5.16 -10.25 -19.66
C HIS A 293 -5.70 -9.78 -18.29
N TYR A 294 -5.15 -8.69 -17.75
CA TYR A 294 -5.45 -8.16 -16.41
C TYR A 294 -5.96 -6.71 -16.41
N GLY A 295 -6.50 -6.23 -17.54
CA GLY A 295 -7.28 -4.99 -17.57
C GLY A 295 -6.53 -3.66 -17.36
N ARG A 296 -5.20 -3.63 -17.54
CA ARG A 296 -4.34 -2.43 -17.43
C ARG A 296 -3.96 -1.80 -18.77
N SER A 297 -4.56 -2.23 -19.87
CA SER A 297 -4.47 -1.45 -21.11
C SER A 297 -5.28 -0.16 -20.94
N GLU A 298 -4.65 0.99 -21.16
CA GLU A 298 -5.39 2.21 -21.42
C GLU A 298 -6.17 2.01 -22.72
N LYS A 299 -7.48 2.27 -22.70
CA LYS A 299 -8.26 2.44 -23.92
C LYS A 299 -8.02 3.83 -24.48
#